data_AF-A0A365YQ88-F1
#
_entry.id   AF-A0A365YQ88-F1
#
_cell.length_a   1.000
_cell.length_b   1.000
_cell.length_c   1.000
_cell.angle_alpha   90.00
_cell.angle_beta   90.00
_cell.angle_gamma   90.00
#
_symmetry.space_group_name_H-M   'P 1'
#
loop_
_entity.id
_entity.type
_entity.pdbx_description
1 polymer ?
#
loop_
_entity_poly.entity_id
_entity_poly.type
_entity_poly.pdbx_seq_one_letter_code
_entity_poly.pdbx_strand_id
1 'polypeptide(L)' 'MNRESLLAALRLPVVAAPMFLVSGPELVIAAARAGILGAFPTQNCRTVEQLDGWLA' A
#
# COMPACT_ATOMS: atom_id res chain seq x y z
N MET A 1 12.65 11.81 -0.23
CA MET A 1 13.23 10.45 -0.17
C MET A 1 13.89 10.16 -1.52
N ASN A 2 15.07 9.53 -1.55
CA ASN A 2 15.74 9.13 -2.80
C ASN A 2 15.69 7.60 -2.95
N ARG A 3 16.18 7.05 -4.07
CA ARG A 3 16.16 5.60 -4.32
C ARG A 3 16.85 4.81 -3.21
N GLU A 4 18.04 5.26 -2.80
CA GLU A 4 18.84 4.58 -1.78
C GLU A 4 18.13 4.55 -0.43
N SER A 5 17.58 5.69 0.01
CA SER A 5 16.88 5.77 1.30
C SER A 5 15.54 5.04 1.30
N LEU A 6 14.87 4.89 0.15
CA LEU A 6 13.70 4.03 0.02
C LEU A 6 14.07 2.54 0.15
N LEU A 7 15.09 2.09 -0.60
CA LEU A 7 15.47 0.67 -0.59
C LEU A 7 16.01 0.24 0.78
N ALA A 8 16.73 1.12 1.48
CA ALA A 8 17.21 0.87 2.84
C ALA A 8 16.08 0.73 3.88
N ALA A 9 14.89 1.27 3.61
CA ALA A 9 13.73 1.15 4.50
C ALA A 9 12.95 -0.16 4.32
N LEU A 10 13.25 -0.95 3.28
CA LEU A 10 12.58 -2.21 2.96
C LEU A 10 13.44 -3.40 3.37
N ARG A 11 12.79 -4.48 3.83
CA ARG A 11 13.44 -5.78 4.05
C ARG A 11 13.70 -6.50 2.74
N LEU A 12 12.80 -6.35 1.76
CA LEU A 12 12.94 -6.86 0.41
C LEU A 12 12.46 -5.80 -0.60
N PRO A 13 13.12 -5.65 -1.76
CA PRO A 13 12.74 -4.68 -2.78
C PRO A 13 11.55 -5.19 -3.62
N VAL A 14 10.42 -5.44 -2.96
CA VAL A 14 9.21 -6.04 -3.55
C VAL A 14 8.01 -5.13 -3.31
N VAL A 15 7.11 -5.11 -4.28
CA VAL A 15 5.80 -4.45 -4.20
C VAL A 15 4.71 -5.51 -4.28
N ALA A 16 3.81 -5.54 -3.31
CA ALA A 16 2.54 -6.25 -3.43
C ALA A 16 1.65 -5.46 -4.41
N ALA A 17 1.39 -6.04 -5.58
CA ALA A 17 0.67 -5.37 -6.66
C ALA A 17 -0.75 -4.95 -6.20
N PRO A 18 -1.26 -3.81 -6.69
CA PRO A 18 -2.64 -3.40 -6.44
C PRO A 18 -3.58 -4.37 -7.16
N MET A 19 -4.54 -4.93 -6.42
CA MET A 19 -5.49 -5.93 -6.92
C MET A 19 -6.92 -5.47 -6.64
N PHE A 20 -7.69 -5.30 -7.71
CA PHE A 20 -9.09 -4.84 -7.63
C PHE A 20 -9.92 -5.80 -6.76
N LEU A 21 -10.57 -5.23 -5.75
CA LEU A 21 -11.38 -5.94 -4.74
C LEU A 21 -10.63 -7.00 -3.91
N VAL A 22 -9.30 -7.07 -3.97
CA VAL A 22 -8.47 -7.98 -3.17
C VAL A 22 -7.59 -7.21 -2.19
N SER A 23 -6.85 -6.21 -2.65
CA SER A 23 -5.97 -5.41 -1.79
C SER A 23 -6.71 -4.21 -1.20
N GLY A 24 -6.62 -4.01 0.12
CA GLY A 24 -7.15 -2.84 0.83
C GLY A 24 -6.18 -2.37 1.92
N PRO A 25 -6.62 -1.47 2.82
CA PRO A 25 -5.77 -0.91 3.88
C PRO A 25 -5.07 -1.97 4.73
N GLU A 26 -5.79 -3.01 5.13
CA GLU A 26 -5.25 -4.13 5.92
C GLU A 26 -4.06 -4.81 5.25
N LEU A 27 -4.13 -5.05 3.93
CA LEU A 27 -3.05 -5.66 3.18
C LEU A 27 -1.84 -4.72 3.11
N VAL A 28 -2.07 -3.43 2.87
CA VAL A 28 -0.99 -2.42 2.82
C VAL A 28 -0.29 -2.30 4.17
N ILE A 29 -1.04 -2.29 5.27
CA ILE A 29 -0.50 -2.26 6.64
C ILE A 29 0.32 -3.52 6.91
N ALA A 30 -0.19 -4.70 6.56
CA ALA A 30 0.52 -5.96 6.73
C ALA A 30 1.81 -6.01 5.89
N ALA A 31 1.76 -5.57 4.64
CA ALA A 31 2.91 -5.48 3.74
C ALA A 31 4.00 -4.55 4.30
N ALA A 32 3.61 -3.35 4.77
CA ALA A 32 4.52 -2.40 5.37
C ALA A 32 5.19 -2.97 6.63
N ARG A 33 4.42 -3.62 7.51
CA ARG A 33 4.95 -4.32 8.70
C ARG A 33 5.89 -5.46 8.35
N ALA A 34 5.68 -6.14 7.21
CA ALA A 34 6.56 -7.18 6.70
C ALA A 34 7.82 -6.64 5.99
N GLY A 35 7.95 -5.32 5.85
CA GLY A 35 9.10 -4.66 5.23
C GLY A 35 9.08 -4.70 3.70
N ILE A 36 7.90 -4.75 3.08
CA ILE A 36 7.71 -4.61 1.63
C ILE A 36 6.71 -3.47 1.34
N LEU A 37 6.65 -3.01 0.10
CA LEU A 37 5.67 -2.00 -0.30
C LEU A 37 4.31 -2.66 -0.56
N GLY A 38 3.25 -2.08 0.01
CA GLY A 38 1.86 -2.45 -0.31
C GLY A 38 1.18 -1.40 -1.17
N ALA A 39 0.23 -1.81 -2.00
CA ALA A 39 -0.64 -0.92 -2.76
C ALA A 39 -2.08 -1.45 -2.83
N PHE A 40 -3.03 -0.55 -3.07
CA PHE A 40 -4.41 -0.89 -3.44
C PHE A 40 -4.95 0.04 -4.54
N PRO A 41 -5.89 -0.40 -5.38
CA PRO A 41 -6.60 0.48 -6.32
C PRO A 41 -7.57 1.41 -5.58
N THR A 42 -7.55 2.71 -5.92
CA THR A 42 -8.53 3.67 -5.38
C THR A 42 -9.96 3.31 -5.77
N GLN A 43 -10.13 2.63 -6.90
CA GLN A 43 -11.41 2.12 -7.43
C GLN A 43 -12.09 1.08 -6.52
N ASN A 44 -11.42 0.59 -5.47
CA ASN A 44 -12.04 -0.23 -4.44
C ASN A 44 -13.01 0.58 -3.55
N CYS A 45 -12.81 1.89 -3.46
CA CYS A 45 -13.75 2.81 -2.83
C CYS A 45 -14.83 3.23 -3.83
N ARG A 46 -16.09 3.30 -3.37
CA ARG A 46 -17.23 3.74 -4.19
C ARG A 46 -17.38 5.25 -4.24
N THR A 47 -16.83 5.95 -3.23
CA THR A 47 -16.83 7.42 -3.15
C THR A 47 -15.46 7.93 -2.72
N VAL A 48 -15.23 9.24 -2.87
CA VAL A 48 -13.98 9.90 -2.46
C VAL A 48 -13.87 9.94 -0.93
N GLU A 49 -14.97 10.16 -0.22
CA GLU A 49 -15.01 10.22 1.24
C GLU A 49 -14.61 8.87 1.87
N GLN A 50 -14.97 7.77 1.21
CA GLN A 50 -14.52 6.43 1.62
C GLN A 50 -13.00 6.27 1.46
N LEU A 51 -12.44 6.80 0.36
CA LEU A 51 -10.99 6.81 0.13
C LEU A 51 -10.28 7.71 1.16
N ASP A 52 -10.83 8.88 1.48
CA ASP A 52 -10.30 9.75 2.52
C ASP A 52 -10.26 9.03 3.88
N GLY A 53 -11.32 8.28 4.21
CA GLY A 53 -11.36 7.45 5.41
C GLY A 53 -10.32 6.32 5.43
N TRP A 54 -9.88 5.84 4.27
CA TRP A 54 -8.79 4.84 4.17
C TRP A 54 -7.39 5.44 4.31
N LEU A 55 -7.22 6.74 4.02
CA LEU A 55 -5.93 7.44 4.01
C LEU A 55 -5.69 8.31 5.25
N ALA A 56 -6.67 8.36 6.17
CA ALA A 56 -6.62 9.13 7.41
C ALA A 56 -5.59 8.63 8.43
#